data_AF-V6M8X7-F1
#
_entry.id   AF-V6M8X7-F1
#
_cell.length_a   1.000
_cell.length_b   1.000
_cell.length_c   1.000
_cell.angle_alpha   90.00
_cell.angle_beta   90.00
_cell.angle_gamma   90.00
#
_symmetry.space_group_name_H-M   'P 1'
#
loop_
_entity.id
_entity.type
_entity.pdbx_description
1 polymer ?
#
loop_
_entity_poly.entity_id
_entity_poly.type
_entity_poly.pdbx_seq_one_letter_code
_entity_poly.pdbx_strand_id
1 'polypeptide(L)'
;MSLERGLATRPKRRRKNLARFFLMTMLFIVAIFGVIGWYFFLRPSTEHVEPYDGDKHVIVFQGERATMPYMLDSEQVLLPFDFVKEQIDPDLFWDEPTQSVIVTTKDKVLRMQSDQVVAYLNKKPINLQVPVQEVEGVRYIPLEPVEKLYPYAFERIEETGVLLVEKSGYAVQQATIVSEEKAGRVRLGASHREPIVAELAAGASVDLLGEQEGWYRVLTAGGFSGFLPKEAIALTQVRKVELEQSTPSRQPGAWKPLGQKINLVWEQVVNKNPDTAEIGAMPGVNVVSPTWFELKDAEGNLLNKADPAYVKWAHQRGYKVWGLVTNGFNPDWTTAVLSNFDKREKVIAQLLHYAHLYDLDGINIDFENVYLKDKERLVQFMRELTPYLHEQGLTVSIDVTIKSTAETWSMFLDRAALAKVVDYVAVMTYDEHWAASPKAGSVASLPWTENGLKGVLEEVPAEKLLLGVPFYTRLWTEAKQPDGKIKVSSRALFMTGAQKWIAERNLTPKLDEASGQLYVEYKDPKDGNTYKMWLEDATSMQKRVALVEKYNLAGVAAWRRGYEVPEIWNVINEGLNKK
;
A
#
# COMPACT_ATOMS: atom_id res chain seq x y z
N MET A 1 -110.11 -19.65 42.40
CA MET A 1 -110.25 -20.72 41.39
C MET A 1 -108.88 -21.09 40.86
N SER A 2 -108.60 -22.39 40.75
CA SER A 2 -107.65 -23.07 39.82
C SER A 2 -106.20 -22.56 39.74
N LEU A 3 -105.23 -23.26 40.36
CA LEU A 3 -104.31 -24.26 39.75
C LEU A 3 -103.31 -23.67 38.74
N GLU A 4 -102.01 -23.75 39.06
CA GLU A 4 -101.08 -24.62 38.32
C GLU A 4 -99.74 -24.84 39.06
N ARG A 5 -99.15 -26.01 38.77
CA ARG A 5 -97.95 -26.60 39.36
C ARG A 5 -96.67 -26.00 38.76
N GLY A 6 -95.60 -25.94 39.56
CA GLY A 6 -94.24 -25.65 39.09
C GLY A 6 -93.16 -26.39 39.89
N LEU A 7 -92.55 -27.38 39.23
CA LEU A 7 -91.30 -28.11 39.51
C LEU A 7 -90.39 -27.61 40.66
N ALA A 8 -90.20 -28.45 41.68
CA ALA A 8 -89.18 -28.25 42.72
C ALA A 8 -87.81 -28.75 42.23
N THR A 9 -86.84 -27.83 42.15
CA THR A 9 -85.46 -28.08 41.72
C THR A 9 -84.56 -28.49 42.89
N ARG A 10 -83.69 -29.49 42.66
CA ARG A 10 -82.65 -29.99 43.58
C ARG A 10 -81.80 -28.86 44.22
N PRO A 11 -81.29 -29.03 45.45
CA PRO A 11 -80.66 -27.95 46.20
C PRO A 11 -79.34 -27.49 45.55
N LYS A 12 -79.36 -26.29 44.95
CA LYS A 12 -78.25 -25.59 44.27
C LYS A 12 -77.17 -25.02 45.20
N ARG A 13 -77.12 -25.36 46.49
CA ARG A 13 -76.24 -24.68 47.48
C ARG A 13 -74.83 -25.29 47.63
N ARG A 14 -74.62 -26.56 47.29
CA ARG A 14 -73.30 -27.24 47.37
C ARG A 14 -72.39 -27.02 46.14
N ARG A 15 -72.96 -26.75 44.95
CA ARG A 15 -72.22 -26.53 43.70
C ARG A 15 -71.52 -25.17 43.61
N LYS A 16 -72.06 -24.12 44.25
CA LYS A 16 -71.43 -22.78 44.24
C LYS A 16 -70.12 -22.73 45.05
N ASN A 17 -70.02 -23.48 46.16
CA ASN A 17 -68.79 -23.52 46.96
C ASN A 17 -67.71 -24.39 46.32
N LEU A 18 -68.09 -25.50 45.67
CA LEU A 18 -67.14 -26.34 44.92
C LEU A 18 -66.59 -25.61 43.68
N ALA A 19 -67.44 -24.90 42.93
CA ALA A 19 -67.02 -24.11 41.78
C ALA A 19 -66.15 -22.91 42.17
N ARG A 20 -66.44 -22.24 43.31
CA ARG A 20 -65.57 -21.19 43.87
C ARG A 20 -64.23 -21.76 44.36
N PHE A 21 -64.23 -22.93 44.98
CA PHE A 21 -63.01 -23.61 45.40
C PHE A 21 -62.16 -23.99 44.19
N PHE A 22 -62.73 -24.63 43.17
CA PHE A 22 -62.03 -24.94 41.91
C PHE A 22 -61.50 -23.69 41.20
N LEU A 23 -62.26 -22.60 41.17
CA LEU A 23 -61.81 -21.32 40.60
C LEU A 23 -60.65 -20.71 41.39
N MET A 24 -60.70 -20.74 42.73
CA MET A 24 -59.58 -20.29 43.57
C MET A 24 -58.34 -21.17 43.39
N THR A 25 -58.49 -22.50 43.30
CA THR A 25 -57.36 -23.40 43.06
C THR A 25 -56.76 -23.19 41.66
N MET A 26 -57.60 -22.95 40.64
CA MET A 26 -57.14 -22.63 39.29
C MET A 26 -56.39 -21.28 39.25
N LEU A 27 -56.90 -20.25 39.91
CA LEU A 27 -56.21 -18.96 40.05
C LEU A 27 -54.89 -19.09 40.81
N PHE A 28 -54.84 -19.95 41.83
CA PHE A 28 -53.62 -20.23 42.58
C PHE A 28 -52.59 -20.99 41.73
N ILE A 29 -53.03 -21.94 40.90
CA ILE A 29 -52.18 -22.66 39.95
C ILE A 29 -51.66 -21.71 38.86
N VAL A 30 -52.51 -20.83 38.31
CA VAL A 30 -52.09 -19.79 37.35
C VAL A 30 -51.12 -18.81 38.00
N ALA A 31 -51.33 -18.44 39.27
CA ALA A 31 -50.39 -17.60 40.01
C ALA A 31 -49.05 -18.33 40.24
N ILE A 32 -49.06 -19.63 40.57
CA ILE A 32 -47.84 -20.45 40.69
C ILE A 32 -47.12 -20.55 39.35
N PHE A 33 -47.81 -20.89 38.27
CA PHE A 33 -47.20 -20.93 36.93
C PHE A 33 -46.77 -19.54 36.46
N GLY A 34 -47.44 -18.47 36.90
CA GLY A 34 -47.03 -17.09 36.67
C GLY A 34 -45.77 -16.73 37.46
N VAL A 35 -45.63 -17.18 38.70
CA VAL A 35 -44.44 -16.98 39.55
C VAL A 35 -43.27 -17.83 39.05
N ILE A 36 -43.50 -19.09 38.69
CA ILE A 36 -42.51 -19.97 38.04
C ILE A 36 -42.13 -19.38 36.68
N GLY A 37 -43.10 -18.94 35.90
CA GLY A 37 -42.92 -18.25 34.63
C GLY A 37 -42.06 -17.00 34.79
N TRP A 38 -42.33 -16.19 35.81
CA TRP A 38 -41.55 -15.00 36.12
C TRP A 38 -40.13 -15.35 36.60
N TYR A 39 -40.01 -16.34 37.48
CA TYR A 39 -38.73 -16.75 38.07
C TYR A 39 -37.78 -17.35 37.04
N PHE A 40 -38.29 -18.18 36.13
CA PHE A 40 -37.48 -18.84 35.11
C PHE A 40 -37.40 -18.07 33.77
N PHE A 41 -38.39 -17.23 33.44
CA PHE A 41 -38.46 -16.55 32.14
C PHE A 41 -38.58 -15.03 32.19
N LEU A 42 -38.63 -14.33 33.34
CA LEU A 42 -38.70 -12.85 33.34
C LEU A 42 -37.77 -12.20 34.37
N ARG A 43 -37.16 -12.97 35.27
CA ARG A 43 -36.30 -12.46 36.33
C ARG A 43 -35.00 -11.87 35.75
N PRO A 44 -34.66 -10.60 36.06
CA PRO A 44 -33.37 -10.03 35.74
C PRO A 44 -32.23 -10.76 36.47
N SER A 45 -31.07 -10.90 35.81
CA SER A 45 -29.88 -11.42 36.47
C SER A 45 -29.31 -10.39 37.44
N THR A 46 -28.84 -10.91 38.57
CA THR A 46 -28.10 -10.20 39.63
C THR A 46 -26.68 -10.75 39.78
N GLU A 47 -26.25 -11.60 38.85
CA GLU A 47 -24.89 -12.14 38.82
C GLU A 47 -23.93 -11.05 38.34
N HIS A 48 -22.81 -10.92 39.03
CA HIS A 48 -21.70 -10.04 38.65
C HIS A 48 -20.58 -10.89 38.06
N VAL A 49 -20.05 -10.45 36.93
CA VAL A 49 -18.89 -11.06 36.29
C VAL A 49 -17.81 -10.00 36.14
N GLU A 50 -16.55 -10.44 36.22
CA GLU A 50 -15.42 -9.58 35.93
C GLU A 50 -15.46 -9.17 34.44
N PRO A 51 -15.21 -7.90 34.12
CA PRO A 51 -15.07 -7.49 32.74
C PRO A 51 -13.88 -8.21 32.09
N TYR A 52 -14.02 -8.52 30.80
CA TYR A 52 -12.99 -9.19 30.01
C TYR A 52 -12.45 -10.49 30.64
N ASP A 53 -13.32 -11.23 31.33
CA ASP A 53 -12.97 -12.50 31.96
C ASP A 53 -11.90 -12.39 33.06
N GLY A 54 -11.66 -11.17 33.57
CA GLY A 54 -10.64 -10.87 34.57
C GLY A 54 -9.25 -10.53 34.00
N ASP A 55 -9.11 -10.41 32.68
CA ASP A 55 -7.87 -10.00 32.04
C ASP A 55 -7.49 -8.57 32.40
N LYS A 56 -6.23 -8.36 32.83
CA LYS A 56 -5.74 -7.07 33.33
C LYS A 56 -5.00 -6.21 32.31
N HIS A 57 -4.57 -6.76 31.18
CA HIS A 57 -3.79 -6.03 30.17
C HIS A 57 -4.50 -6.01 28.84
N VAL A 58 -5.76 -5.58 28.86
CA VAL A 58 -6.63 -5.58 27.68
C VAL A 58 -6.41 -4.32 26.85
N ILE A 59 -6.36 -4.48 25.53
CA ILE A 59 -6.40 -3.35 24.60
C ILE A 59 -7.84 -3.18 24.12
N VAL A 60 -8.37 -1.96 24.18
CA VAL A 60 -9.67 -1.59 23.60
C VAL A 60 -9.44 -0.58 22.49
N PHE A 61 -9.55 -1.03 21.25
CA PHE A 61 -9.36 -0.24 20.05
C PHE A 61 -10.69 0.32 19.56
N GLN A 62 -10.87 1.64 19.64
CA GLN A 62 -12.09 2.33 19.20
C GLN A 62 -13.39 1.70 19.75
N GLY A 63 -13.35 1.22 20.99
CA GLY A 63 -14.46 0.55 21.68
C GLY A 63 -14.53 -0.97 21.54
N GLU A 64 -13.69 -1.57 20.70
CA GLU A 64 -13.62 -3.03 20.51
C GLU A 64 -12.44 -3.64 21.27
N ARG A 65 -12.68 -4.75 21.99
CA ARG A 65 -11.62 -5.53 22.64
C ARG A 65 -10.71 -6.15 21.58
N ALA A 66 -9.41 -5.90 21.65
CA ALA A 66 -8.43 -6.61 20.83
C ALA A 66 -8.23 -8.04 21.33
N THR A 67 -7.85 -8.95 20.43
CA THR A 67 -7.66 -10.36 20.75
C THR A 67 -6.46 -10.61 21.66
N MET A 68 -5.36 -9.88 21.45
CA MET A 68 -4.12 -10.05 22.19
C MET A 68 -3.97 -8.97 23.26
N PRO A 69 -3.60 -9.33 24.50
CA PRO A 69 -3.31 -8.35 25.53
C PRO A 69 -2.01 -7.61 25.25
N TYR A 70 -1.84 -6.42 25.82
CA TYR A 70 -0.53 -5.76 25.87
C TYR A 70 0.33 -6.35 27.00
N MET A 71 1.62 -6.04 27.01
CA MET A 71 2.53 -6.38 28.09
C MET A 71 2.98 -5.16 28.88
N LEU A 72 3.28 -5.35 30.16
CA LEU A 72 3.99 -4.39 30.99
C LEU A 72 5.38 -4.91 31.34
N ASP A 73 6.38 -4.10 31.08
CA ASP A 73 7.74 -4.29 31.59
C ASP A 73 8.23 -2.95 32.13
N SER A 74 8.66 -2.92 33.40
CA SER A 74 9.21 -1.71 34.03
C SER A 74 8.27 -0.49 33.91
N GLU A 75 6.97 -0.72 34.11
CA GLU A 75 5.87 0.26 33.92
C GLU A 75 5.69 0.77 32.47
N GLN A 76 6.40 0.21 31.51
CA GLN A 76 6.26 0.53 30.08
C GLN A 76 5.32 -0.45 29.39
N VAL A 77 4.44 0.09 28.55
CA VAL A 77 3.52 -0.69 27.72
C VAL A 77 4.26 -1.19 26.48
N LEU A 78 4.13 -2.49 26.19
CA LEU A 78 4.47 -3.07 24.90
C LEU A 78 3.22 -3.61 24.20
N LEU A 79 3.02 -3.20 22.95
CA LEU A 79 1.90 -3.61 22.11
C LEU A 79 2.25 -4.88 21.33
N PRO A 80 1.30 -5.83 21.14
CA PRO A 80 1.50 -6.95 20.23
C PRO A 80 1.78 -6.46 18.81
N PHE A 81 2.79 -7.05 18.17
CA PHE A 81 3.20 -6.69 16.80
C PHE A 81 2.02 -6.80 15.82
N ASP A 82 1.26 -7.90 15.89
CA ASP A 82 0.13 -8.12 14.99
C ASP A 82 -1.00 -7.12 15.21
N PHE A 83 -1.24 -6.68 16.45
CA PHE A 83 -2.21 -5.61 16.73
C PHE A 83 -1.79 -4.30 16.05
N VAL A 84 -0.52 -3.90 16.20
CA VAL A 84 -0.01 -2.69 15.54
C VAL A 84 -0.10 -2.85 14.03
N LYS A 85 0.29 -4.00 13.48
CA LYS A 85 0.24 -4.27 12.05
C LYS A 85 -1.17 -4.17 11.47
N GLU A 86 -2.15 -4.76 12.14
CA GLU A 86 -3.52 -4.83 11.62
C GLU A 86 -4.30 -3.53 11.81
N GLN A 87 -4.11 -2.84 12.94
CA GLN A 87 -4.98 -1.72 13.35
C GLN A 87 -4.35 -0.34 13.18
N ILE A 88 -3.02 -0.25 13.15
CA ILE A 88 -2.28 1.02 13.18
C ILE A 88 -1.44 1.20 11.91
N ASP A 89 -0.56 0.25 11.61
CA ASP A 89 0.37 0.29 10.49
C ASP A 89 0.45 -1.03 9.71
N PRO A 90 -0.35 -1.19 8.64
CA PRO A 90 -0.28 -2.36 7.75
C PRO A 90 1.11 -2.63 7.17
N ASP A 91 1.94 -1.59 7.04
CA ASP A 91 3.25 -1.64 6.44
C ASP A 91 4.36 -1.99 7.45
N LEU A 92 4.02 -2.17 8.72
CA LEU A 92 4.92 -2.63 9.77
C LEU A 92 5.59 -3.94 9.35
N PHE A 93 6.92 -3.96 9.36
CA PHE A 93 7.71 -5.05 8.81
C PHE A 93 8.58 -5.71 9.88
N TRP A 94 8.58 -7.04 9.89
CA TRP A 94 9.49 -7.83 10.70
C TRP A 94 10.62 -8.35 9.82
N ASP A 95 11.84 -7.89 10.09
CA ASP A 95 13.04 -8.34 9.40
C ASP A 95 13.66 -9.53 10.15
N GLU A 96 13.34 -10.73 9.67
CA GLU A 96 13.76 -11.99 10.29
C GLU A 96 15.29 -12.09 10.47
N PRO A 97 16.15 -11.80 9.47
CA PRO A 97 17.59 -12.00 9.65
C PRO A 97 18.23 -11.11 10.72
N THR A 98 17.67 -9.92 10.93
CA THR A 98 18.18 -8.97 11.93
C THR A 98 17.34 -8.95 13.21
N GLN A 99 16.27 -9.75 13.29
CA GLN A 99 15.30 -9.78 14.38
C GLN A 99 14.87 -8.35 14.75
N SER A 100 14.45 -7.59 13.74
CA SER A 100 14.15 -6.16 13.89
C SER A 100 12.74 -5.84 13.42
N VAL A 101 12.05 -5.01 14.19
CA VAL A 101 10.83 -4.31 13.77
C VAL A 101 11.23 -3.07 12.99
N ILE A 102 10.76 -2.97 11.76
CA ILE A 102 10.97 -1.85 10.86
C ILE A 102 9.66 -1.11 10.67
N VAL A 103 9.64 0.15 11.08
CA VAL A 103 8.55 1.10 10.87
C VAL A 103 8.96 2.07 9.77
N THR A 104 8.14 2.19 8.74
CA THR A 104 8.36 3.13 7.63
C THR A 104 7.14 4.01 7.47
N THR A 105 7.31 5.31 7.71
CA THR A 105 6.30 6.33 7.40
C THR A 105 6.72 7.07 6.13
N LYS A 106 5.98 8.13 5.78
CA LYS A 106 6.31 8.96 4.62
C LYS A 106 7.73 9.56 4.68
N ASP A 107 8.21 9.91 5.87
CA ASP A 107 9.47 10.63 6.07
C ASP A 107 10.35 10.04 7.18
N LYS A 108 9.94 8.92 7.78
CA LYS A 108 10.69 8.23 8.84
C LYS A 108 10.94 6.76 8.51
N VAL A 109 12.13 6.31 8.87
CA VAL A 109 12.48 4.89 9.00
C VAL A 109 12.96 4.67 10.43
N LEU A 110 12.26 3.83 11.18
CA LEU A 110 12.61 3.42 12.53
C LEU A 110 12.95 1.93 12.53
N ARG A 111 14.14 1.59 12.99
CA ARG A 111 14.55 0.22 13.28
C ARG A 111 14.61 0.01 14.78
N MET A 112 13.91 -1.01 15.27
CA MET A 112 14.01 -1.49 16.65
C MET A 112 14.41 -2.96 16.62
N GLN A 113 15.61 -3.27 17.09
CA GLN A 113 16.09 -4.65 17.16
C GLN A 113 15.64 -5.30 18.47
N SER A 114 15.27 -6.58 18.42
CA SER A 114 14.92 -7.35 19.63
C SER A 114 16.04 -7.33 20.66
N ASP A 115 15.66 -7.23 21.93
CA ASP A 115 16.56 -7.20 23.09
C ASP A 115 17.56 -6.04 23.10
N GLN A 116 17.39 -5.04 22.23
CA GLN A 116 18.21 -3.83 22.18
C GLN A 116 17.38 -2.60 22.59
N VAL A 117 17.89 -1.85 23.56
CA VAL A 117 17.30 -0.58 24.00
C VAL A 117 17.74 0.60 23.13
N VAL A 118 18.68 0.40 22.21
CA VAL A 118 19.04 1.41 21.22
C VAL A 118 18.32 1.11 19.92
N ALA A 119 17.43 2.01 19.51
CA ALA A 119 16.79 2.01 18.21
C ALA A 119 17.39 3.09 17.31
N TYR A 120 17.05 3.05 16.03
CA TYR A 120 17.55 4.03 15.05
C TYR A 120 16.39 4.67 14.31
N LEU A 121 16.20 5.97 14.50
CA LEU A 121 15.22 6.79 13.77
C LEU A 121 15.97 7.64 12.74
N ASN A 122 15.69 7.42 11.46
CA ASN A 122 16.43 7.98 10.34
C ASN A 122 17.96 7.84 10.51
N LYS A 123 18.42 6.64 10.88
CA LYS A 123 19.84 6.32 11.17
C LYS A 123 20.44 7.06 12.37
N LYS A 124 19.67 7.86 13.11
CA LYS A 124 20.11 8.52 14.35
C LYS A 124 19.71 7.63 15.54
N PRO A 125 20.63 7.33 16.47
CA PRO A 125 20.32 6.50 17.61
C PRO A 125 19.33 7.21 18.53
N ILE A 126 18.35 6.46 19.02
CA ILE A 126 17.41 6.86 20.06
C ILE A 126 17.41 5.77 21.14
N ASN A 127 17.20 6.16 22.40
CA ASN A 127 17.09 5.21 23.49
C ASN A 127 15.62 4.89 23.73
N LEU A 128 15.32 3.60 23.75
CA LEU A 128 14.07 3.02 24.21
C LEU A 128 14.18 2.76 25.72
N GLN A 129 13.06 2.85 26.42
CA GLN A 129 13.00 2.47 27.83
C GLN A 129 13.01 0.95 28.01
N VAL A 130 12.32 0.24 27.11
CA VAL A 130 12.29 -1.22 27.02
C VAL A 130 12.53 -1.65 25.58
N PRO A 131 13.20 -2.79 25.32
CA PRO A 131 13.45 -3.27 23.96
C PRO A 131 12.18 -3.88 23.34
N VAL A 132 12.25 -4.20 22.04
CA VAL A 132 11.32 -5.18 21.45
C VAL A 132 11.58 -6.54 22.10
N GLN A 133 10.51 -7.25 22.44
CA GLN A 133 10.57 -8.54 23.14
C GLN A 133 9.78 -9.61 22.38
N GLU A 134 10.21 -10.86 22.49
CA GLU A 134 9.44 -12.01 22.04
C GLU A 134 9.15 -12.92 23.24
N VAL A 135 7.88 -13.09 23.58
CA VAL A 135 7.43 -13.89 24.71
C VAL A 135 6.39 -14.89 24.23
N GLU A 136 6.67 -16.18 24.45
CA GLU A 136 5.79 -17.30 24.05
C GLU A 136 5.41 -17.27 22.55
N GLY A 137 6.31 -16.78 21.69
CA GLY A 137 6.11 -16.67 20.24
C GLY A 137 5.33 -15.44 19.81
N VAL A 138 5.00 -14.53 20.73
CA VAL A 138 4.35 -13.24 20.43
C VAL A 138 5.40 -12.13 20.54
N ARG A 139 5.47 -11.28 19.52
CA ARG A 139 6.38 -10.14 19.48
C ARG A 139 5.68 -8.92 20.04
N TYR A 140 6.37 -8.20 20.91
CA TYR A 140 5.88 -7.02 21.60
C TYR A 140 6.79 -5.83 21.31
N ILE A 141 6.16 -4.72 20.93
CA ILE A 141 6.83 -3.50 20.48
C ILE A 141 6.59 -2.41 21.54
N PRO A 142 7.61 -1.65 21.94
CA PRO A 142 7.42 -0.52 22.85
C PRO A 142 6.39 0.48 22.32
N LEU A 143 5.48 0.94 23.19
CA LEU A 143 4.43 1.90 22.82
C LEU A 143 5.01 3.27 22.44
N GLU A 144 6.02 3.76 23.16
CA GLU A 144 6.51 5.14 23.05
C GLU A 144 6.86 5.56 21.60
N PRO A 145 7.57 4.77 20.78
CA PRO A 145 7.80 5.14 19.38
C PRO A 145 6.53 5.14 18.52
N VAL A 146 5.60 4.22 18.77
CA VAL A 146 4.31 4.12 18.04
C VAL A 146 3.46 5.36 18.33
N GLU A 147 3.34 5.75 19.60
CA GLU A 147 2.62 6.95 20.02
C GLU A 147 3.15 8.23 19.35
N LYS A 148 4.48 8.34 19.17
CA LYS A 148 5.10 9.51 18.54
C LYS A 148 4.95 9.54 17.01
N LEU A 149 4.82 8.37 16.37
CA LEU A 149 4.83 8.24 14.91
C LEU A 149 3.43 8.22 14.30
N TYR A 150 2.42 7.76 15.03
CA TYR A 150 1.06 7.61 14.53
C TYR A 150 0.07 8.46 15.31
N PRO A 151 -0.96 9.00 14.64
CA PRO A 151 -1.94 9.88 15.28
C PRO A 151 -3.00 9.07 16.05
N TYR A 152 -2.57 8.34 17.09
CA TYR A 152 -3.43 7.57 17.98
C TYR A 152 -3.20 8.00 19.44
N ALA A 153 -4.29 8.14 20.19
CA ALA A 153 -4.27 8.35 21.62
C ALA A 153 -4.16 6.99 22.30
N PHE A 154 -3.28 6.89 23.29
CA PHE A 154 -3.09 5.71 24.10
C PHE A 154 -3.30 6.10 25.56
N GLU A 155 -4.35 5.58 26.19
CA GLU A 155 -4.69 5.89 27.58
C GLU A 155 -4.81 4.59 28.36
N ARG A 156 -3.89 4.37 29.31
CA ARG A 156 -3.96 3.24 30.23
C ARG A 156 -4.70 3.67 31.49
N ILE A 157 -5.83 3.03 31.77
CA ILE A 157 -6.61 3.25 32.98
C ILE A 157 -5.98 2.40 34.09
N GLU A 158 -5.37 3.04 35.09
CA GLU A 158 -4.57 2.34 36.12
C GLU A 158 -5.40 1.36 36.96
N GLU A 159 -6.64 1.74 37.29
CA GLU A 159 -7.51 0.94 38.15
C GLU A 159 -7.93 -0.38 37.50
N THR A 160 -8.10 -0.38 36.18
CA THR A 160 -8.63 -1.52 35.42
C THR A 160 -7.56 -2.22 34.59
N GLY A 161 -6.45 -1.54 34.33
CA GLY A 161 -5.39 -1.99 33.45
C GLY A 161 -5.78 -2.00 31.97
N VAL A 162 -6.93 -1.43 31.59
CA VAL A 162 -7.34 -1.33 30.18
C VAL A 162 -6.52 -0.25 29.47
N LEU A 163 -5.99 -0.57 28.29
CA LEU A 163 -5.38 0.39 27.38
C LEU A 163 -6.39 0.77 26.29
N LEU A 164 -6.92 1.99 26.37
CA LEU A 164 -7.73 2.58 25.31
C LEU A 164 -6.82 3.05 24.16
N VAL A 165 -7.17 2.67 22.94
CA VAL A 165 -6.45 3.06 21.72
C VAL A 165 -7.43 3.70 20.74
N GLU A 166 -7.28 4.99 20.50
CA GLU A 166 -8.23 5.77 19.70
C GLU A 166 -7.53 6.61 18.64
N LYS A 167 -7.95 6.47 17.39
CA LYS A 167 -7.39 7.27 16.29
C LYS A 167 -7.78 8.74 16.43
N SER A 168 -6.87 9.66 16.12
CA SER A 168 -7.20 11.08 15.98
C SER A 168 -8.35 11.27 14.99
N GLY A 169 -9.34 12.06 15.40
CA GLY A 169 -10.59 12.25 14.67
C GLY A 169 -11.67 11.22 14.97
N TYR A 170 -11.39 10.17 15.75
CA TYR A 170 -12.41 9.27 16.26
C TYR A 170 -13.45 10.08 17.05
N ALA A 171 -14.71 9.89 16.69
CA ALA A 171 -15.83 10.61 17.26
C ALA A 171 -16.86 9.61 17.78
N VAL A 172 -17.31 9.81 19.01
CA VAL A 172 -18.25 8.91 19.68
C VAL A 172 -19.29 9.72 20.44
N GLN A 173 -20.56 9.32 20.32
CA GLN A 173 -21.65 9.95 21.06
C GLN A 173 -21.52 9.58 22.53
N GLN A 174 -21.53 10.56 23.43
CA GLN A 174 -21.55 10.32 24.87
C GLN A 174 -22.97 10.37 25.42
N ALA A 175 -23.17 9.72 26.56
CA ALA A 175 -24.41 9.75 27.32
C ALA A 175 -24.13 9.69 28.83
N THR A 176 -25.09 10.15 29.63
CA THR A 176 -25.02 10.09 31.09
C THR A 176 -26.14 9.21 31.66
N ILE A 177 -25.87 8.54 32.78
CA ILE A 177 -26.88 7.74 33.50
C ILE A 177 -27.92 8.66 34.17
N VAL A 178 -29.21 8.45 33.92
CA VAL A 178 -30.30 9.37 34.33
C VAL A 178 -30.98 8.97 35.65
N SER A 179 -30.72 7.78 36.19
CA SER A 179 -31.48 7.22 37.31
C SER A 179 -30.87 7.52 38.69
N GLU A 180 -31.56 8.31 39.52
CA GLU A 180 -31.20 8.59 40.92
C GLU A 180 -31.52 7.45 41.90
N GLU A 181 -32.47 6.55 41.58
CA GLU A 181 -32.94 5.50 42.50
C GLU A 181 -32.28 4.11 42.28
N LYS A 182 -31.69 3.86 41.09
CA LYS A 182 -31.03 2.59 40.74
C LYS A 182 -29.75 2.85 39.94
N ALA A 183 -28.62 2.26 40.35
CA ALA A 183 -27.37 2.32 39.61
C ALA A 183 -27.53 1.80 38.17
N GLY A 184 -26.84 2.44 37.22
CA GLY A 184 -26.78 2.01 35.83
C GLY A 184 -26.03 0.69 35.72
N ARG A 185 -26.76 -0.42 35.62
CA ARG A 185 -26.19 -1.77 35.53
C ARG A 185 -25.80 -2.07 34.08
N VAL A 186 -24.51 -1.97 33.79
CA VAL A 186 -23.93 -2.36 32.51
C VAL A 186 -23.90 -3.88 32.44
N ARG A 187 -24.46 -4.46 31.38
CA ARG A 187 -24.61 -5.91 31.23
C ARG A 187 -23.74 -6.47 30.11
N LEU A 188 -23.40 -7.75 30.18
CA LEU A 188 -22.58 -8.42 29.17
C LEU A 188 -23.28 -8.48 27.79
N GLY A 189 -24.61 -8.53 27.76
CA GLY A 189 -25.41 -8.52 26.53
C GLY A 189 -26.69 -7.67 26.65
N ALA A 190 -27.38 -7.49 25.52
CA ALA A 190 -28.57 -6.65 25.36
C ALA A 190 -29.85 -7.27 25.98
N SER A 191 -29.79 -7.64 27.26
CA SER A 191 -30.92 -8.23 27.98
C SER A 191 -30.75 -8.07 29.49
N HIS A 192 -31.86 -7.86 30.20
CA HIS A 192 -31.85 -7.81 31.66
C HIS A 192 -31.46 -9.15 32.32
N ARG A 193 -31.40 -10.24 31.57
CA ARG A 193 -30.96 -11.56 32.05
C ARG A 193 -29.46 -11.79 31.94
N GLU A 194 -28.74 -10.93 31.24
CA GLU A 194 -27.30 -11.04 31.11
C GLU A 194 -26.60 -10.61 32.41
N PRO A 195 -25.46 -11.21 32.76
CA PRO A 195 -24.67 -10.81 33.92
C PRO A 195 -24.27 -9.33 33.88
N ILE A 196 -24.05 -8.77 35.06
CA ILE A 196 -23.64 -7.37 35.26
C ILE A 196 -22.11 -7.32 35.24
N VAL A 197 -21.55 -6.48 34.37
CA VAL A 197 -20.10 -6.26 34.25
C VAL A 197 -19.63 -5.01 35.01
N ALA A 198 -20.51 -4.03 35.20
CA ALA A 198 -20.22 -2.82 35.97
C ALA A 198 -21.51 -2.18 36.49
N GLU A 199 -21.42 -1.47 37.61
CA GLU A 199 -22.48 -0.60 38.11
C GLU A 199 -22.01 0.85 38.13
N LEU A 200 -22.77 1.73 37.48
CA LEU A 200 -22.44 3.14 37.31
C LEU A 200 -23.37 4.01 38.16
N ALA A 201 -22.81 5.01 38.82
CA ALA A 201 -23.58 6.01 39.55
C ALA A 201 -24.40 6.91 38.60
N ALA A 202 -25.44 7.56 39.14
CA ALA A 202 -26.18 8.59 38.42
C ALA A 202 -25.22 9.71 37.95
N GLY A 203 -25.39 10.18 36.72
CA GLY A 203 -24.52 11.19 36.12
C GLY A 203 -23.19 10.67 35.55
N ALA A 204 -22.84 9.39 35.75
CA ALA A 204 -21.65 8.81 35.13
C ALA A 204 -21.74 8.85 33.59
N SER A 205 -20.63 9.19 32.94
CA SER A 205 -20.54 9.27 31.48
C SER A 205 -20.15 7.93 30.87
N VAL A 206 -20.73 7.63 29.71
CA VAL A 206 -20.40 6.48 28.87
C VAL A 206 -20.35 6.89 27.40
N ASP A 207 -19.52 6.20 26.63
CA ASP A 207 -19.43 6.34 25.19
C ASP A 207 -20.34 5.30 24.51
N LEU A 208 -21.13 5.71 23.52
CA LEU A 208 -22.07 4.83 22.82
C LEU A 208 -21.42 4.22 21.57
N LEU A 209 -21.21 2.92 21.62
CA LEU A 209 -20.56 2.13 20.56
C LEU A 209 -21.55 1.63 19.50
N GLY A 210 -22.83 1.53 19.86
CA GLY A 210 -23.87 1.04 18.96
C GLY A 210 -25.20 0.81 19.65
N GLU A 211 -26.17 0.32 18.89
CA GLU A 211 -27.52 0.07 19.36
C GLU A 211 -27.96 -1.35 18.97
N GLN A 212 -28.62 -2.04 19.89
CA GLN A 212 -29.22 -3.35 19.66
C GLN A 212 -30.52 -3.48 20.45
N GLU A 213 -31.65 -3.66 19.77
CA GLU A 213 -32.94 -4.08 20.36
C GLU A 213 -33.39 -3.30 21.61
N GLY A 214 -33.29 -1.97 21.58
CA GLY A 214 -33.67 -1.13 22.74
C GLY A 214 -32.59 -1.01 23.82
N TRP A 215 -31.38 -1.47 23.53
CA TRP A 215 -30.18 -1.28 24.34
C TRP A 215 -29.13 -0.50 23.55
N TYR A 216 -28.33 0.26 24.26
CA TYR A 216 -27.08 0.78 23.74
C TYR A 216 -25.93 -0.10 24.19
N ARG A 217 -25.03 -0.41 23.26
CA ARG A 217 -23.70 -0.91 23.61
C ARG A 217 -22.85 0.30 24.01
N VAL A 218 -22.24 0.22 25.18
CA VAL A 218 -21.54 1.34 25.82
C VAL A 218 -20.12 0.96 26.19
N LEU A 219 -19.21 1.93 26.17
CA LEU A 219 -17.89 1.88 26.78
C LEU A 219 -17.91 2.79 28.01
N THR A 220 -17.60 2.21 29.17
CA THR A 220 -17.53 2.94 30.44
C THR A 220 -16.22 3.71 30.58
N ALA A 221 -16.17 4.71 31.47
CA ALA A 221 -14.93 5.42 31.80
C ALA A 221 -13.82 4.50 32.35
N GLY A 222 -14.17 3.33 32.90
CA GLY A 222 -13.20 2.30 33.31
C GLY A 222 -12.66 1.44 32.16
N GLY A 223 -13.07 1.71 30.92
CA GLY A 223 -12.62 1.00 29.73
C GLY A 223 -13.37 -0.30 29.44
N PHE A 224 -14.42 -0.63 30.20
CA PHE A 224 -15.22 -1.84 29.96
C PHE A 224 -16.37 -1.59 29.00
N SER A 225 -16.56 -2.52 28.06
CA SER A 225 -17.69 -2.53 27.14
C SER A 225 -18.85 -3.39 27.67
N GLY A 226 -20.09 -2.94 27.49
CA GLY A 226 -21.28 -3.74 27.78
C GLY A 226 -22.55 -3.07 27.26
N PHE A 227 -23.72 -3.38 27.84
CA PHE A 227 -25.01 -2.91 27.37
C PHE A 227 -25.82 -2.23 28.47
N LEU A 228 -26.47 -1.11 28.11
CA LEU A 228 -27.42 -0.38 28.94
C LEU A 228 -28.76 -0.20 28.22
N PRO A 229 -29.91 -0.28 28.91
CA PRO A 229 -31.20 0.04 28.30
C PRO A 229 -31.24 1.50 27.86
N LYS A 230 -31.91 1.80 26.75
CA LYS A 230 -32.03 3.17 26.23
C LYS A 230 -32.62 4.13 27.25
N GLU A 231 -33.63 3.69 27.98
CA GLU A 231 -34.31 4.48 29.01
C GLU A 231 -33.43 4.83 30.22
N ALA A 232 -32.30 4.15 30.40
CA ALA A 232 -31.40 4.38 31.53
C ALA A 232 -30.42 5.55 31.28
N ILE A 233 -30.34 6.06 30.04
CA ILE A 233 -29.32 7.03 29.64
C ILE A 233 -29.91 8.24 28.91
N ALA A 234 -29.24 9.38 29.03
CA ALA A 234 -29.53 10.60 28.28
C ALA A 234 -28.32 10.96 27.42
N LEU A 235 -28.56 11.18 26.12
CA LEU A 235 -27.52 11.61 25.19
C LEU A 235 -26.99 12.99 25.59
N THR A 236 -25.68 13.18 25.47
CA THR A 236 -25.01 14.44 25.73
C THR A 236 -24.29 14.92 24.46
N GLN A 237 -23.00 15.17 24.53
CA GLN A 237 -22.19 15.66 23.42
C GLN A 237 -21.55 14.52 22.63
N VAL A 238 -21.03 14.84 21.46
CA VAL A 238 -20.10 13.96 20.74
C VAL A 238 -18.69 14.30 21.20
N ARG A 239 -17.99 13.33 21.80
CA ARG A 239 -16.57 13.44 22.09
C ARG A 239 -15.81 13.16 20.81
N LYS A 240 -14.80 13.97 20.52
CA LYS A 240 -13.89 13.76 19.41
C LYS A 240 -12.47 13.76 19.94
N VAL A 241 -11.71 12.74 19.58
CA VAL A 241 -10.28 12.65 19.89
C VAL A 241 -9.55 13.60 18.98
N GLU A 242 -8.90 14.62 19.53
CA GLU A 242 -8.07 15.55 18.79
C GLU A 242 -6.68 15.57 19.42
N LEU A 243 -5.69 15.07 18.69
CA LEU A 243 -4.29 15.13 19.08
C LEU A 243 -3.67 16.37 18.44
N GLU A 244 -2.79 17.05 19.18
CA GLU A 244 -1.93 18.07 18.60
C GLU A 244 -1.04 17.41 17.55
N GLN A 245 -1.42 17.55 16.27
CA GLN A 245 -0.59 17.05 15.18
C GLN A 245 0.69 17.87 15.17
N SER A 246 1.84 17.21 15.34
CA SER A 246 3.10 17.80 14.94
C SER A 246 2.93 18.23 13.48
N THR A 247 3.16 19.53 13.21
CA THR A 247 3.05 20.06 11.85
C THR A 247 3.87 19.15 10.95
N PRO A 248 3.33 18.58 9.86
CA PRO A 248 4.10 17.69 9.01
C PRO A 248 5.39 18.42 8.66
N SER A 249 6.53 17.85 9.04
CA SER A 249 7.84 18.36 8.68
C SER A 249 7.78 18.62 7.19
N ARG A 250 7.89 19.89 6.80
CA ARG A 250 7.90 20.31 5.40
C ARG A 250 9.26 19.90 4.84
N GLN A 251 9.48 18.60 4.72
CA GLN A 251 10.56 18.03 3.93
C GLN A 251 10.43 18.68 2.53
N PRO A 252 11.54 19.15 1.94
CA PRO A 252 11.50 19.60 0.56
C PRO A 252 10.96 18.43 -0.26
N GLY A 253 9.72 18.59 -0.76
CA GLY A 253 9.11 17.53 -1.56
C GLY A 253 9.97 17.24 -2.78
N ALA A 254 9.90 16.00 -3.27
CA ALA A 254 10.54 15.62 -4.51
C ALA A 254 10.31 16.66 -5.61
N TRP A 255 11.33 16.87 -6.43
CA TRP A 255 11.26 17.86 -7.50
C TRP A 255 10.06 17.55 -8.40
N LYS A 256 9.15 18.53 -8.52
CA LYS A 256 8.04 18.49 -9.46
C LYS A 256 8.24 19.59 -10.49
N PRO A 257 8.29 19.27 -11.79
CA PRO A 257 8.35 20.29 -12.83
C PRO A 257 7.00 21.03 -12.92
N LEU A 258 6.82 22.08 -12.11
CA LEU A 258 5.56 22.84 -12.08
C LEU A 258 5.26 23.44 -13.46
N GLY A 259 4.08 23.08 -14.01
CA GLY A 259 3.64 23.55 -15.33
C GLY A 259 4.31 22.86 -16.52
N GLN A 260 5.09 21.81 -16.31
CA GLN A 260 5.73 21.03 -17.37
C GLN A 260 5.57 19.52 -17.10
N LYS A 261 5.60 18.71 -18.16
CA LYS A 261 5.66 17.25 -18.04
C LYS A 261 7.12 16.78 -17.95
N ILE A 262 7.36 15.61 -17.35
CA ILE A 262 8.69 14.99 -17.37
C ILE A 262 8.98 14.47 -18.77
N ASN A 263 10.17 14.77 -19.26
CA ASN A 263 10.75 14.18 -20.45
C ASN A 263 12.09 13.60 -20.04
N LEU A 264 12.02 12.35 -19.59
CA LEU A 264 13.16 11.57 -19.14
C LEU A 264 13.76 10.80 -20.32
N VAL A 265 15.08 10.69 -20.35
CA VAL A 265 15.78 9.76 -21.23
C VAL A 265 16.75 8.90 -20.42
N TRP A 266 16.66 7.59 -20.61
CA TRP A 266 17.64 6.67 -20.05
C TRP A 266 18.94 6.70 -20.84
N GLU A 267 20.06 6.53 -20.15
CA GLU A 267 21.39 6.38 -20.73
C GLU A 267 22.01 5.07 -20.25
N GLN A 268 22.22 4.13 -21.17
CA GLN A 268 22.78 2.83 -20.80
C GLN A 268 24.30 2.93 -20.71
N VAL A 269 24.82 2.93 -19.49
CA VAL A 269 26.25 2.95 -19.19
C VAL A 269 26.72 1.54 -18.80
N VAL A 270 27.40 0.86 -19.72
CA VAL A 270 27.96 -0.48 -19.46
C VAL A 270 29.35 -0.38 -18.82
N ASN A 271 30.32 0.19 -19.56
CA ASN A 271 31.72 0.31 -19.13
C ASN A 271 32.26 1.75 -19.17
N LYS A 272 31.71 2.61 -20.02
CA LYS A 272 32.19 3.97 -20.24
C LYS A 272 31.00 4.92 -20.35
N ASN A 273 31.10 6.07 -19.69
CA ASN A 273 30.15 7.16 -19.87
C ASN A 273 30.20 7.73 -21.29
N PRO A 274 29.07 8.24 -21.80
CA PRO A 274 29.03 8.89 -23.09
C PRO A 274 29.94 10.13 -23.12
N ASP A 275 30.55 10.40 -24.27
CA ASP A 275 31.26 11.67 -24.48
C ASP A 275 30.22 12.79 -24.64
N THR A 276 30.13 13.65 -23.63
CA THR A 276 29.16 14.75 -23.61
C THR A 276 29.37 15.79 -24.71
N ALA A 277 30.56 15.85 -25.32
CA ALA A 277 30.84 16.71 -26.47
C ALA A 277 30.16 16.23 -27.76
N GLU A 278 29.84 14.93 -27.86
CA GLU A 278 29.13 14.34 -29.00
C GLU A 278 27.60 14.38 -28.82
N ILE A 279 27.12 14.79 -27.65
CA ILE A 279 25.68 14.88 -27.37
C ILE A 279 25.14 16.18 -27.97
N GLY A 280 24.33 16.03 -29.03
CA GLY A 280 23.59 17.13 -29.65
C GLY A 280 22.51 17.73 -28.74
N ALA A 281 21.80 18.73 -29.25
CA ALA A 281 20.68 19.32 -28.52
C ALA A 281 19.55 18.29 -28.32
N MET A 282 18.97 18.27 -27.12
CA MET A 282 17.79 17.47 -26.78
C MET A 282 16.65 18.39 -26.31
N PRO A 283 15.97 19.10 -27.24
CA PRO A 283 14.86 19.97 -26.90
C PRO A 283 13.81 19.29 -26.03
N GLY A 284 13.37 19.98 -24.98
CA GLY A 284 12.33 19.52 -24.07
C GLY A 284 12.75 18.47 -23.05
N VAL A 285 13.93 17.85 -23.16
CA VAL A 285 14.43 16.93 -22.12
C VAL A 285 14.68 17.72 -20.84
N ASN A 286 14.24 17.17 -19.71
CA ASN A 286 14.46 17.77 -18.39
C ASN A 286 15.01 16.78 -17.36
N VAL A 287 15.04 15.48 -17.67
CA VAL A 287 15.68 14.46 -16.82
C VAL A 287 16.57 13.54 -17.68
N VAL A 288 17.80 13.31 -17.25
CA VAL A 288 18.68 12.27 -17.80
C VAL A 288 18.91 11.19 -16.74
N SER A 289 18.80 9.92 -17.14
CA SER A 289 18.87 8.78 -16.21
C SER A 289 19.93 7.76 -16.61
N PRO A 290 21.22 8.01 -16.30
CA PRO A 290 22.30 7.09 -16.63
C PRO A 290 22.39 5.88 -15.68
N THR A 291 22.61 4.68 -16.24
CA THR A 291 22.82 3.41 -15.51
C THR A 291 24.15 3.41 -14.75
N TRP A 292 24.20 4.09 -13.60
CA TRP A 292 25.44 4.33 -12.88
C TRP A 292 25.70 3.38 -11.73
N PHE A 293 24.66 2.84 -11.13
CA PHE A 293 24.80 1.97 -9.98
C PHE A 293 24.31 0.57 -10.34
N GLU A 294 25.11 -0.44 -10.00
CA GLU A 294 24.79 -1.83 -10.31
C GLU A 294 25.10 -2.71 -9.12
N LEU A 295 24.18 -3.59 -8.73
CA LEU A 295 24.41 -4.55 -7.67
C LEU A 295 25.54 -5.51 -8.07
N LYS A 296 26.61 -5.54 -7.27
CA LYS A 296 27.83 -6.30 -7.57
C LYS A 296 27.81 -7.70 -6.98
N ASP A 297 27.13 -7.90 -5.86
CA ASP A 297 27.17 -9.13 -5.08
C ASP A 297 25.98 -9.26 -4.12
N ALA A 298 25.92 -10.40 -3.43
CA ALA A 298 24.88 -10.74 -2.45
C ALA A 298 25.02 -9.97 -1.12
N GLU A 299 26.10 -9.23 -0.93
CA GLU A 299 26.42 -8.44 0.27
C GLU A 299 25.99 -6.98 0.13
N GLY A 300 25.35 -6.61 -0.98
CA GLY A 300 24.82 -5.27 -1.21
C GLY A 300 25.89 -4.25 -1.61
N ASN A 301 27.05 -4.67 -2.12
CA ASN A 301 28.02 -3.72 -2.68
C ASN A 301 27.55 -3.24 -4.06
N LEU A 302 27.72 -1.94 -4.34
CA LEU A 302 27.39 -1.36 -5.64
C LEU A 302 28.64 -1.10 -6.47
N LEU A 303 28.62 -1.49 -7.74
CA LEU A 303 29.48 -0.89 -8.75
C LEU A 303 29.01 0.55 -8.98
N ASN A 304 29.96 1.48 -9.04
CA ASN A 304 29.71 2.89 -9.26
C ASN A 304 30.41 3.33 -10.55
N LYS A 305 29.61 3.74 -11.54
CA LYS A 305 30.04 4.21 -12.85
C LYS A 305 29.73 5.70 -13.04
N ALA A 306 29.36 6.42 -11.99
CA ALA A 306 28.96 7.81 -12.08
C ALA A 306 30.12 8.73 -12.49
N ASP A 307 29.80 9.78 -13.25
CA ASP A 307 30.77 10.73 -13.77
C ASP A 307 30.37 12.16 -13.39
N PRO A 308 31.13 12.85 -12.52
CA PRO A 308 30.83 14.22 -12.12
C PRO A 308 30.91 15.21 -13.30
N ALA A 309 31.70 14.92 -14.34
CA ALA A 309 31.74 15.76 -15.54
C ALA A 309 30.42 15.70 -16.32
N TYR A 310 29.80 14.51 -16.38
CA TYR A 310 28.47 14.34 -16.96
C TYR A 310 27.41 15.08 -16.16
N VAL A 311 27.43 15.00 -14.83
CA VAL A 311 26.47 15.73 -13.98
C VAL A 311 26.58 17.23 -14.21
N LYS A 312 27.81 17.77 -14.19
CA LYS A 312 28.06 19.19 -14.47
C LYS A 312 27.54 19.61 -15.84
N TRP A 313 27.78 18.79 -16.88
CA TRP A 313 27.27 19.05 -18.23
C TRP A 313 25.73 19.07 -18.27
N ALA A 314 25.08 18.16 -17.56
CA ALA A 314 23.63 18.03 -17.50
C ALA A 314 23.00 19.25 -16.79
N HIS A 315 23.52 19.61 -15.62
CA HIS A 315 23.07 20.78 -14.86
C HIS A 315 23.26 22.09 -15.62
N GLN A 316 24.37 22.26 -16.34
CA GLN A 316 24.61 23.43 -17.20
C GLN A 316 23.57 23.59 -18.32
N ARG A 317 22.87 22.51 -18.67
CA ARG A 317 21.77 22.48 -19.65
C ARG A 317 20.40 22.49 -19.00
N GLY A 318 20.33 22.59 -17.67
CA GLY A 318 19.08 22.60 -16.91
C GLY A 318 18.45 21.21 -16.74
N TYR A 319 19.17 20.12 -17.05
CA TYR A 319 18.69 18.76 -16.82
C TYR A 319 18.86 18.37 -15.37
N LYS A 320 17.88 17.60 -14.86
CA LYS A 320 18.00 16.83 -13.63
C LYS A 320 18.69 15.51 -13.90
N VAL A 321 19.51 15.05 -12.96
CA VAL A 321 20.22 13.77 -13.09
C VAL A 321 19.66 12.76 -12.10
N TRP A 322 18.98 11.73 -12.62
CA TRP A 322 18.48 10.63 -11.80
C TRP A 322 19.40 9.42 -11.99
N GLY A 323 20.22 9.09 -10.98
CA GLY A 323 21.14 7.96 -11.09
C GLY A 323 20.36 6.65 -11.15
N LEU A 324 20.43 5.92 -12.27
CA LEU A 324 19.76 4.63 -12.38
C LEU A 324 20.54 3.55 -11.65
N VAL A 325 19.82 2.74 -10.86
CA VAL A 325 20.32 1.62 -10.07
C VAL A 325 19.74 0.32 -10.62
N THR A 326 20.58 -0.53 -11.18
CA THR A 326 20.17 -1.86 -11.65
C THR A 326 20.62 -2.96 -10.69
N ASN A 327 19.85 -4.04 -10.62
CA ASN A 327 20.26 -5.26 -9.91
C ASN A 327 21.13 -6.19 -10.77
N GLY A 328 21.53 -5.76 -11.97
CA GLY A 328 22.34 -6.57 -12.90
C GLY A 328 21.62 -7.82 -13.39
N PHE A 329 20.28 -7.84 -13.33
CA PHE A 329 19.43 -8.99 -13.65
C PHE A 329 19.70 -10.26 -12.83
N ASN A 330 20.37 -10.13 -11.67
CA ASN A 330 20.73 -11.28 -10.82
C ASN A 330 19.69 -11.49 -9.69
N PRO A 331 18.79 -12.48 -9.81
CA PRO A 331 17.71 -12.70 -8.84
C PRO A 331 18.23 -13.18 -7.47
N ASP A 332 19.35 -13.91 -7.45
CA ASP A 332 19.90 -14.47 -6.22
C ASP A 332 20.53 -13.38 -5.35
N TRP A 333 21.32 -12.49 -5.95
CA TRP A 333 21.86 -11.32 -5.25
C TRP A 333 20.73 -10.39 -4.80
N THR A 334 19.72 -10.20 -5.65
CA THR A 334 18.53 -9.41 -5.30
C THR A 334 17.82 -9.98 -4.08
N THR A 335 17.55 -11.30 -4.05
CA THR A 335 16.96 -11.99 -2.89
C THR A 335 17.80 -11.79 -1.64
N ALA A 336 19.12 -12.00 -1.76
CA ALA A 336 20.04 -11.94 -0.63
C ALA A 336 20.10 -10.54 0.00
N VAL A 337 19.98 -9.49 -0.82
CA VAL A 337 19.94 -8.09 -0.35
C VAL A 337 18.58 -7.74 0.23
N LEU A 338 17.50 -8.00 -0.53
CA LEU A 338 16.15 -7.58 -0.14
C LEU A 338 15.65 -8.30 1.13
N SER A 339 16.15 -9.50 1.42
CA SER A 339 15.73 -10.29 2.58
C SER A 339 16.30 -9.85 3.93
N ASN A 340 17.29 -8.95 3.96
CA ASN A 340 18.02 -8.58 5.19
C ASN A 340 18.16 -7.07 5.32
N PHE A 341 17.71 -6.51 6.45
CA PHE A 341 17.73 -5.06 6.68
C PHE A 341 19.13 -4.44 6.55
N ASP A 342 20.16 -5.05 7.15
CA ASP A 342 21.52 -4.48 7.11
C ASP A 342 22.06 -4.38 5.68
N LYS A 343 21.69 -5.33 4.80
CA LYS A 343 22.07 -5.30 3.39
C LYS A 343 21.28 -4.26 2.60
N ARG A 344 19.97 -4.14 2.85
CA ARG A 344 19.15 -3.04 2.29
C ARG A 344 19.71 -1.69 2.71
N GLU A 345 19.97 -1.50 4.00
CA GLU A 345 20.56 -0.29 4.56
C GLU A 345 21.93 0.01 3.95
N LYS A 346 22.76 -0.99 3.72
CA LYS A 346 24.07 -0.81 3.08
C LYS A 346 23.96 -0.32 1.63
N VAL A 347 23.00 -0.84 0.85
CA VAL A 347 22.71 -0.33 -0.50
C VAL A 347 22.23 1.12 -0.41
N ILE A 348 21.25 1.40 0.44
CA ILE A 348 20.70 2.75 0.66
C ILE A 348 21.81 3.73 1.06
N ALA A 349 22.70 3.35 1.99
CA ALA A 349 23.80 4.19 2.47
C ALA A 349 24.78 4.56 1.35
N GLN A 350 25.11 3.62 0.47
CA GLN A 350 25.95 3.89 -0.71
C GLN A 350 25.24 4.85 -1.67
N LEU A 351 23.95 4.64 -1.94
CA LEU A 351 23.17 5.52 -2.82
C LEU A 351 23.09 6.95 -2.28
N LEU A 352 22.83 7.13 -0.98
CA LEU A 352 22.85 8.45 -0.34
C LEU A 352 24.22 9.12 -0.44
N HIS A 353 25.30 8.35 -0.21
CA HIS A 353 26.66 8.87 -0.31
C HIS A 353 26.99 9.29 -1.74
N TYR A 354 26.69 8.46 -2.74
CA TYR A 354 26.95 8.76 -4.14
C TYR A 354 26.07 9.91 -4.65
N ALA A 355 24.78 9.95 -4.26
CA ALA A 355 23.90 11.04 -4.63
C ALA A 355 24.44 12.39 -4.14
N HIS A 356 24.89 12.46 -2.89
CA HIS A 356 25.55 13.65 -2.36
C HIS A 356 26.89 13.95 -3.06
N LEU A 357 27.74 12.94 -3.25
CA LEU A 357 29.09 13.09 -3.82
C LEU A 357 29.05 13.65 -5.26
N TYR A 358 28.09 13.20 -6.05
CA TYR A 358 27.96 13.58 -7.46
C TYR A 358 26.95 14.70 -7.71
N ASP A 359 26.29 15.22 -6.68
CA ASP A 359 25.23 16.24 -6.79
C ASP A 359 24.05 15.76 -7.66
N LEU A 360 23.54 14.55 -7.37
CA LEU A 360 22.39 14.00 -8.09
C LEU A 360 21.08 14.67 -7.66
N ASP A 361 20.08 14.65 -8.53
CA ASP A 361 18.74 15.20 -8.26
C ASP A 361 17.72 14.10 -7.93
N GLY A 362 18.07 12.84 -8.15
CA GLY A 362 17.21 11.71 -7.90
C GLY A 362 17.88 10.36 -8.13
N ILE A 363 17.12 9.30 -7.84
CA ILE A 363 17.51 7.90 -8.02
C ILE A 363 16.36 7.18 -8.75
N ASN A 364 16.71 6.44 -9.80
CA ASN A 364 15.79 5.59 -10.55
C ASN A 364 16.12 4.12 -10.31
N ILE A 365 15.21 3.35 -9.69
CA ILE A 365 15.42 1.92 -9.44
C ILE A 365 14.94 1.11 -10.65
N ASP A 366 15.81 0.26 -11.19
CA ASP A 366 15.54 -0.62 -12.33
C ASP A 366 15.92 -2.06 -11.95
N PHE A 367 15.08 -2.67 -11.12
CA PHE A 367 15.28 -4.04 -10.64
C PHE A 367 14.44 -4.99 -11.50
N GLU A 368 15.12 -5.75 -12.35
CA GLU A 368 14.51 -6.70 -13.29
C GLU A 368 14.90 -8.14 -12.95
N ASN A 369 14.12 -9.10 -13.45
CA ASN A 369 14.35 -10.52 -13.20
C ASN A 369 14.42 -10.84 -11.69
N VAL A 370 13.38 -10.46 -10.94
CA VAL A 370 13.30 -10.67 -9.48
C VAL A 370 12.32 -11.79 -9.18
N TYR A 371 12.62 -12.65 -8.21
CA TYR A 371 11.68 -13.73 -7.85
C TYR A 371 10.39 -13.19 -7.25
N LEU A 372 9.26 -13.82 -7.57
CA LEU A 372 7.94 -13.44 -7.07
C LEU A 372 7.87 -13.40 -5.52
N LYS A 373 8.60 -14.30 -4.84
CA LYS A 373 8.68 -14.33 -3.36
C LYS A 373 9.25 -13.05 -2.75
N ASP A 374 9.99 -12.26 -3.52
CA ASP A 374 10.63 -11.01 -3.08
C ASP A 374 9.79 -9.77 -3.41
N LYS A 375 8.56 -9.95 -3.93
CA LYS A 375 7.60 -8.89 -4.23
C LYS A 375 7.45 -7.89 -3.08
N GLU A 376 7.09 -8.38 -1.89
CA GLU A 376 6.89 -7.53 -0.71
C GLU A 376 8.20 -6.92 -0.20
N ARG A 377 9.32 -7.63 -0.37
CA ARG A 377 10.64 -7.16 0.06
C ARG A 377 11.16 -6.03 -0.82
N LEU A 378 10.83 -6.03 -2.11
CA LEU A 378 11.12 -4.91 -3.00
C LEU A 378 10.33 -3.67 -2.57
N VAL A 379 9.04 -3.82 -2.26
CA VAL A 379 8.23 -2.71 -1.72
C VAL A 379 8.83 -2.21 -0.41
N GLN A 380 9.21 -3.11 0.50
CA GLN A 380 9.83 -2.74 1.77
C GLN A 380 11.15 -1.99 1.57
N PHE A 381 12.01 -2.44 0.66
CA PHE A 381 13.22 -1.72 0.29
C PHE A 381 12.91 -0.30 -0.19
N MET A 382 11.89 -0.12 -1.02
CA MET A 382 11.48 1.22 -1.47
C MET A 382 10.91 2.07 -0.33
N ARG A 383 10.17 1.48 0.62
CA ARG A 383 9.65 2.17 1.82
C ARG A 383 10.76 2.66 2.73
N GLU A 384 11.88 1.93 2.79
CA GLU A 384 13.07 2.35 3.54
C GLU A 384 13.87 3.39 2.74
N LEU A 385 14.12 3.17 1.46
CA LEU A 385 14.93 4.04 0.60
C LEU A 385 14.34 5.45 0.48
N THR A 386 13.02 5.55 0.28
CA THR A 386 12.38 6.81 -0.14
C THR A 386 12.47 7.92 0.92
N PRO A 387 12.12 7.69 2.20
CA PRO A 387 12.28 8.70 3.25
C PRO A 387 13.70 9.23 3.37
N TYR A 388 14.71 8.36 3.23
CA TYR A 388 16.11 8.75 3.29
C TYR A 388 16.54 9.64 2.12
N LEU A 389 16.09 9.31 0.91
CA LEU A 389 16.36 10.14 -0.27
C LEU A 389 15.62 11.49 -0.19
N HIS A 390 14.38 11.49 0.31
CA HIS A 390 13.60 12.72 0.53
C HIS A 390 14.23 13.65 1.57
N GLU A 391 14.89 13.13 2.61
CA GLU A 391 15.66 13.95 3.57
C GLU A 391 16.83 14.71 2.90
N GLN A 392 17.32 14.23 1.75
CA GLN A 392 18.31 14.91 0.91
C GLN A 392 17.71 15.73 -0.25
N GLY A 393 16.37 15.81 -0.35
CA GLY A 393 15.67 16.51 -1.43
C GLY A 393 15.72 15.79 -2.78
N LEU A 394 16.03 14.50 -2.80
CA LEU A 394 16.16 13.70 -4.01
C LEU A 394 14.80 13.15 -4.46
N THR A 395 14.59 13.07 -5.77
CA THR A 395 13.41 12.41 -6.37
C THR A 395 13.63 10.91 -6.46
N VAL A 396 12.59 10.11 -6.22
CA VAL A 396 12.65 8.64 -6.32
C VAL A 396 11.71 8.13 -7.40
N SER A 397 12.26 7.39 -8.35
CA SER A 397 11.48 6.68 -9.37
C SER A 397 11.82 5.20 -9.42
N ILE A 398 10.89 4.41 -9.98
CA ILE A 398 11.09 2.99 -10.25
C ILE A 398 10.55 2.62 -11.63
N ASP A 399 11.29 1.77 -12.34
CA ASP A 399 10.90 1.21 -13.61
C ASP A 399 10.02 -0.03 -13.37
N VAL A 400 8.90 -0.11 -14.09
CA VAL A 400 7.95 -1.24 -14.00
C VAL A 400 7.56 -1.71 -15.39
N THR A 401 7.13 -2.96 -15.51
CA THR A 401 6.60 -3.50 -16.76
C THR A 401 5.09 -3.31 -16.85
N ILE A 402 4.51 -3.54 -18.02
CA ILE A 402 3.05 -3.72 -18.14
C ILE A 402 2.61 -5.01 -17.42
N LYS A 403 1.31 -5.12 -17.13
CA LYS A 403 0.74 -6.32 -16.50
C LYS A 403 0.88 -7.55 -17.41
N SER A 404 1.43 -8.62 -16.86
CA SER A 404 1.62 -9.93 -17.47
C SER A 404 1.67 -11.01 -16.38
N THR A 405 1.43 -12.27 -16.78
CA THR A 405 1.50 -13.46 -15.92
C THR A 405 2.93 -13.98 -15.73
N ALA A 406 3.95 -13.32 -16.30
CA ALA A 406 5.33 -13.68 -16.10
C ALA A 406 5.79 -13.31 -14.68
N GLU A 407 6.17 -14.32 -13.89
CA GLU A 407 6.51 -14.15 -12.48
C GLU A 407 7.68 -13.19 -12.25
N THR A 408 8.81 -13.43 -12.93
CA THR A 408 10.06 -12.67 -12.73
C THR A 408 10.16 -11.40 -13.56
N TRP A 409 9.15 -11.11 -14.38
CA TRP A 409 9.12 -9.92 -15.24
C TRP A 409 8.01 -8.93 -14.85
N SER A 410 6.87 -9.40 -14.34
CA SER A 410 5.72 -8.52 -14.05
C SER A 410 5.04 -8.78 -12.71
N MET A 411 4.83 -10.03 -12.30
CA MET A 411 4.01 -10.30 -11.11
C MET A 411 4.71 -9.90 -9.81
N PHE A 412 6.04 -9.89 -9.77
CA PHE A 412 6.81 -9.43 -8.61
C PHE A 412 6.67 -7.91 -8.36
N LEU A 413 6.20 -7.14 -9.34
CA LEU A 413 6.04 -5.70 -9.22
C LEU A 413 4.67 -5.37 -8.62
N ASP A 414 4.63 -5.09 -7.31
CA ASP A 414 3.45 -4.53 -6.66
C ASP A 414 3.28 -3.05 -7.01
N ARG A 415 2.72 -2.77 -8.19
CA ARG A 415 2.62 -1.42 -8.74
C ARG A 415 1.83 -0.49 -7.82
N ALA A 416 0.76 -0.98 -7.19
CA ALA A 416 -0.06 -0.19 -6.28
C ALA A 416 0.69 0.18 -4.99
N ALA A 417 1.41 -0.77 -4.38
CA ALA A 417 2.20 -0.49 -3.19
C ALA A 417 3.41 0.41 -3.52
N LEU A 418 4.12 0.15 -4.62
CA LEU A 418 5.24 0.97 -5.08
C LEU A 418 4.81 2.41 -5.33
N ALA A 419 3.68 2.63 -6.02
CA ALA A 419 3.16 3.96 -6.34
C ALA A 419 2.76 4.80 -5.11
N LYS A 420 2.47 4.18 -3.96
CA LYS A 420 2.24 4.91 -2.70
C LYS A 420 3.53 5.48 -2.13
N VAL A 421 4.66 4.83 -2.43
CA VAL A 421 5.97 5.10 -1.84
C VAL A 421 6.77 6.07 -2.70
N VAL A 422 6.94 5.79 -3.99
CA VAL A 422 7.83 6.56 -4.89
C VAL A 422 7.16 7.83 -5.45
N ASP A 423 7.96 8.73 -6.02
CA ASP A 423 7.45 9.95 -6.67
C ASP A 423 6.94 9.67 -8.07
N TYR A 424 7.68 8.86 -8.84
CA TYR A 424 7.35 8.50 -10.21
C TYR A 424 7.52 7.02 -10.49
N VAL A 425 6.69 6.50 -11.41
CA VAL A 425 6.76 5.14 -11.90
C VAL A 425 6.93 5.22 -13.41
N ALA A 426 8.00 4.66 -13.96
CA ALA A 426 8.20 4.62 -15.41
C ALA A 426 7.78 3.25 -15.94
N VAL A 427 6.73 3.22 -16.77
CA VAL A 427 6.25 1.96 -17.34
C VAL A 427 6.98 1.66 -18.64
N MET A 428 7.72 0.56 -18.68
CA MET A 428 8.42 0.05 -19.85
C MET A 428 7.44 -0.55 -20.87
N THR A 429 6.71 0.32 -21.58
CA THR A 429 5.79 -0.06 -22.67
C THR A 429 6.54 -0.33 -23.98
N TYR A 430 7.51 -1.24 -23.93
CA TYR A 430 8.25 -1.75 -25.09
C TYR A 430 8.69 -3.20 -24.87
N ASP A 431 9.29 -3.79 -25.89
CA ASP A 431 9.61 -5.23 -25.99
C ASP A 431 8.39 -6.15 -26.00
N GLU A 432 7.28 -5.72 -26.63
CA GLU A 432 6.15 -6.59 -27.00
C GLU A 432 6.63 -7.85 -27.76
N HIS A 433 7.55 -7.65 -28.71
CA HIS A 433 8.32 -8.71 -29.35
C HIS A 433 9.82 -8.49 -29.08
N TRP A 434 10.34 -9.17 -28.05
CA TRP A 434 11.73 -9.08 -27.59
C TRP A 434 12.72 -9.84 -28.48
N ALA A 435 14.02 -9.78 -28.14
CA ALA A 435 15.12 -10.34 -28.95
C ALA A 435 14.95 -11.80 -29.42
N ALA A 436 14.41 -12.65 -28.55
CA ALA A 436 14.24 -14.08 -28.79
C ALA A 436 12.77 -14.46 -29.04
N SER A 437 11.89 -13.49 -29.35
CA SER A 437 10.49 -13.79 -29.67
C SER A 437 10.43 -14.80 -30.82
N PRO A 438 9.59 -15.85 -30.70
CA PRO A 438 9.43 -16.84 -31.76
C PRO A 438 8.70 -16.29 -33.00
N LYS A 439 8.17 -15.06 -32.92
CA LYS A 439 7.42 -14.40 -34.00
C LYS A 439 7.95 -13.00 -34.21
N ALA A 440 8.07 -12.60 -35.48
CA ALA A 440 8.34 -11.23 -35.85
C ALA A 440 7.14 -10.34 -35.50
N GLY A 441 7.41 -9.14 -34.99
CA GLY A 441 6.38 -8.18 -34.63
C GLY A 441 6.97 -6.86 -34.15
N SER A 442 6.07 -5.95 -33.77
CA SER A 442 6.48 -4.64 -33.26
C SER A 442 7.18 -4.74 -31.91
N VAL A 443 8.13 -3.84 -31.66
CA VAL A 443 8.70 -3.61 -30.33
C VAL A 443 7.64 -3.05 -29.38
N ALA A 444 6.70 -2.25 -29.86
CA ALA A 444 5.72 -1.57 -29.03
C ALA A 444 4.51 -1.13 -29.86
N SER A 445 3.69 -2.02 -30.39
CA SER A 445 2.54 -1.59 -31.19
C SER A 445 1.65 -0.61 -30.41
N LEU A 446 1.02 0.35 -31.09
CA LEU A 446 0.27 1.41 -30.41
C LEU A 446 -0.93 0.86 -29.62
N PRO A 447 -1.72 -0.11 -30.14
CA PRO A 447 -2.79 -0.72 -29.36
C PRO A 447 -2.26 -1.49 -28.14
N TRP A 448 -1.14 -2.21 -28.27
CA TRP A 448 -0.54 -2.91 -27.14
C TRP A 448 -0.02 -1.94 -26.08
N THR A 449 0.65 -0.87 -26.50
CA THR A 449 1.16 0.19 -25.62
C THR A 449 0.01 0.80 -24.81
N GLU A 450 -1.07 1.21 -25.47
CA GLU A 450 -2.21 1.83 -24.79
C GLU A 450 -2.96 0.85 -23.87
N ASN A 451 -3.13 -0.40 -24.29
CA ASN A 451 -3.77 -1.42 -23.44
C ASN A 451 -2.91 -1.76 -22.21
N GLY A 452 -1.60 -1.90 -22.38
CA GLY A 452 -0.65 -2.11 -21.28
C GLY A 452 -0.65 -0.94 -20.29
N LEU A 453 -0.66 0.29 -20.82
CA LEU A 453 -0.78 1.52 -20.02
C LEU A 453 -2.06 1.55 -19.19
N LYS A 454 -3.23 1.26 -19.80
CA LYS A 454 -4.52 1.20 -19.08
C LYS A 454 -4.50 0.23 -17.92
N GLY A 455 -3.89 -0.95 -18.11
CA GLY A 455 -3.75 -1.92 -17.04
C GLY A 455 -2.94 -1.41 -15.85
N VAL A 456 -1.87 -0.64 -16.10
CA VAL A 456 -1.05 -0.04 -15.04
C VAL A 456 -1.78 1.12 -14.34
N LEU A 457 -2.59 1.89 -15.07
CA LEU A 457 -3.40 2.98 -14.52
C LEU A 457 -4.49 2.51 -13.54
N GLU A 458 -4.83 1.22 -13.51
CA GLU A 458 -5.69 0.64 -12.47
C GLU A 458 -5.02 0.62 -11.08
N GLU A 459 -3.68 0.64 -11.05
CA GLU A 459 -2.87 0.47 -9.83
C GLU A 459 -2.03 1.72 -9.50
N VAL A 460 -1.69 2.53 -10.51
CA VAL A 460 -0.78 3.68 -10.38
C VAL A 460 -1.52 4.98 -10.76
N PRO A 461 -1.51 6.01 -9.89
CA PRO A 461 -2.06 7.33 -10.23
C PRO A 461 -1.36 7.93 -11.46
N ALA A 462 -2.15 8.47 -12.39
CA ALA A 462 -1.66 8.99 -13.66
C ALA A 462 -0.59 10.08 -13.48
N GLU A 463 -0.74 10.94 -12.47
CA GLU A 463 0.18 12.03 -12.15
C GLU A 463 1.57 11.58 -11.68
N LYS A 464 1.77 10.27 -11.43
CA LYS A 464 3.07 9.67 -11.13
C LYS A 464 3.64 8.85 -12.31
N LEU A 465 2.84 8.55 -13.32
CA LEU A 465 3.21 7.56 -14.34
C LEU A 465 3.94 8.22 -15.53
N LEU A 466 5.10 7.69 -15.90
CA LEU A 466 5.88 8.07 -17.09
C LEU A 466 5.72 6.99 -18.17
N LEU A 467 5.33 7.39 -19.38
CA LEU A 467 5.18 6.45 -20.50
C LEU A 467 6.54 6.09 -21.11
N GLY A 468 6.91 4.82 -21.06
CA GLY A 468 8.11 4.28 -21.72
C GLY A 468 7.99 4.30 -23.25
N VAL A 469 8.90 4.96 -23.95
CA VAL A 469 8.91 5.00 -25.42
C VAL A 469 10.24 4.49 -25.99
N PRO A 470 10.23 3.59 -26.98
CA PRO A 470 11.46 3.10 -27.59
C PRO A 470 11.96 4.01 -28.71
N PHE A 471 13.28 4.15 -28.82
CA PHE A 471 14.01 4.75 -29.95
C PHE A 471 14.67 3.69 -30.83
N TYR A 472 14.21 2.45 -30.75
CA TYR A 472 14.72 1.36 -31.57
C TYR A 472 13.58 0.49 -32.08
N THR A 473 13.90 -0.24 -33.13
CA THR A 473 13.07 -1.31 -33.67
C THR A 473 13.91 -2.59 -33.76
N ARG A 474 13.29 -3.70 -34.18
CA ARG A 474 14.01 -4.92 -34.54
C ARG A 474 13.89 -5.15 -36.04
N LEU A 475 15.04 -5.38 -36.67
CA LEU A 475 15.08 -6.01 -37.98
C LEU A 475 14.94 -7.52 -37.77
N TRP A 476 13.79 -8.05 -38.14
CA TRP A 476 13.50 -9.47 -38.12
C TRP A 476 13.98 -10.14 -39.41
N THR A 477 14.52 -11.34 -39.28
CA THR A 477 14.87 -12.22 -40.40
C THR A 477 14.08 -13.52 -40.26
N GLU A 478 13.26 -13.82 -41.26
CA GLU A 478 12.55 -15.08 -41.44
C GLU A 478 13.24 -15.91 -42.51
N ALA A 479 13.93 -16.97 -42.08
CA ALA A 479 14.70 -17.85 -42.95
C ALA A 479 14.01 -19.22 -43.10
N LYS A 480 13.68 -19.62 -44.33
CA LYS A 480 13.12 -20.94 -44.62
C LYS A 480 14.18 -22.01 -44.48
N GLN A 481 13.96 -22.95 -43.57
CA GLN A 481 14.85 -24.07 -43.30
C GLN A 481 14.60 -25.24 -44.28
N PRO A 482 15.55 -26.17 -44.44
CA PRO A 482 15.39 -27.36 -45.30
C PRO A 482 14.19 -28.24 -44.93
N ASP A 483 13.80 -28.25 -43.65
CA ASP A 483 12.62 -28.98 -43.14
C ASP A 483 11.29 -28.23 -43.40
N GLY A 484 11.34 -27.10 -44.11
CA GLY A 484 10.20 -26.26 -44.43
C GLY A 484 9.78 -25.28 -43.34
N LYS A 485 10.37 -25.33 -42.15
CA LYS A 485 10.03 -24.40 -41.05
C LYS A 485 10.65 -23.03 -41.27
N ILE A 486 10.05 -22.00 -40.69
CA ILE A 486 10.61 -20.65 -40.66
C ILE A 486 11.39 -20.46 -39.36
N LYS A 487 12.68 -20.18 -39.48
CA LYS A 487 13.51 -19.74 -38.36
C LYS A 487 13.44 -18.22 -38.28
N VAL A 488 12.97 -17.72 -37.14
CA VAL A 488 12.91 -16.29 -36.83
C VAL A 488 14.15 -15.91 -36.03
N SER A 489 14.78 -14.80 -36.41
CA SER A 489 15.85 -14.17 -35.65
C SER A 489 15.73 -12.65 -35.76
N SER A 490 16.39 -11.90 -34.87
CA SER A 490 16.32 -10.44 -34.90
C SER A 490 17.61 -9.79 -34.46
N ARG A 491 17.78 -8.52 -34.88
CA ARG A 491 18.75 -7.60 -34.30
C ARG A 491 18.10 -6.24 -34.08
N ALA A 492 18.48 -5.56 -33.00
CA ALA A 492 18.02 -4.19 -32.77
C ALA A 492 18.61 -3.26 -33.83
N LEU A 493 17.80 -2.30 -34.27
CA LEU A 493 18.20 -1.17 -35.09
C LEU A 493 17.74 0.11 -34.43
N PHE A 494 18.66 1.06 -34.30
CA PHE A 494 18.35 2.43 -33.90
C PHE A 494 17.64 3.13 -35.07
N MET A 495 17.01 4.27 -34.82
CA MET A 495 16.22 4.97 -35.84
C MET A 495 17.03 5.28 -37.10
N THR A 496 18.27 5.77 -36.94
CA THR A 496 19.19 6.02 -38.08
C THR A 496 19.54 4.75 -38.84
N GLY A 497 19.75 3.64 -38.14
CA GLY A 497 20.05 2.33 -38.74
C GLY A 497 18.87 1.77 -39.53
N ALA A 498 17.65 1.94 -39.04
CA ALA A 498 16.43 1.57 -39.73
C ALA A 498 16.26 2.41 -41.02
N GLN A 499 16.38 3.74 -40.92
CA GLN A 499 16.30 4.64 -42.08
C GLN A 499 17.34 4.31 -43.15
N LYS A 500 18.60 4.07 -42.76
CA LYS A 500 19.66 3.67 -43.68
C LYS A 500 19.37 2.35 -44.37
N TRP A 501 18.92 1.34 -43.61
CA TRP A 501 18.63 0.01 -44.15
C TRP A 501 17.50 0.03 -45.20
N ILE A 502 16.48 0.87 -44.96
CA ILE A 502 15.36 1.13 -45.88
C ILE A 502 15.84 1.84 -47.15
N ALA A 503 16.63 2.91 -46.98
CA ALA A 503 17.12 3.72 -48.10
C ALA A 503 18.03 2.93 -49.05
N GLU A 504 18.96 2.12 -48.50
CA GLU A 504 19.86 1.26 -49.31
C GLU A 504 19.11 0.25 -50.19
N ARG A 505 17.86 -0.07 -49.85
CA ARG A 505 17.01 -1.03 -50.57
C ARG A 505 15.87 -0.36 -51.35
N ASN A 506 15.81 0.98 -51.37
CA ASN A 506 14.74 1.75 -52.00
C ASN A 506 13.34 1.31 -51.56
N LEU A 507 13.17 0.96 -50.28
CA LEU A 507 11.89 0.52 -49.73
C LEU A 507 11.04 1.73 -49.35
N THR A 508 9.74 1.63 -49.57
CA THR A 508 8.76 2.62 -49.10
C THR A 508 7.96 2.00 -47.94
N PRO A 509 8.15 2.49 -46.70
CA PRO A 509 7.34 2.06 -45.57
C PRO A 509 5.85 2.31 -45.81
N LYS A 510 5.01 1.38 -45.34
CA LYS A 510 3.54 1.49 -45.43
C LYS A 510 2.95 1.39 -44.03
N LEU A 511 1.85 2.09 -43.77
CA LEU A 511 1.13 1.95 -42.52
C LEU A 511 0.60 0.53 -42.38
N ASP A 512 0.99 -0.14 -41.29
CA ASP A 512 0.36 -1.36 -40.82
C ASP A 512 -0.73 -0.98 -39.80
N GLU A 513 -1.99 -1.02 -40.22
CA GLU A 513 -3.13 -0.57 -39.43
C GLU A 513 -3.25 -1.31 -38.09
N ALA A 514 -2.84 -2.58 -38.04
CA ALA A 514 -2.91 -3.40 -36.84
C ALA A 514 -1.98 -2.90 -35.74
N SER A 515 -0.74 -2.52 -36.08
CA SER A 515 0.21 -1.94 -35.13
C SER A 515 0.07 -0.43 -34.97
N GLY A 516 -0.51 0.25 -35.96
CA GLY A 516 -0.57 1.70 -36.08
C GLY A 516 0.78 2.35 -36.44
N GLN A 517 1.74 1.57 -36.91
CA GLN A 517 3.12 1.98 -37.23
C GLN A 517 3.43 1.83 -38.72
N LEU A 518 4.46 2.55 -39.18
CA LEU A 518 5.03 2.25 -40.50
C LEU A 518 5.75 0.91 -40.46
N TYR A 519 5.58 0.12 -41.51
CA TYR A 519 6.08 -1.23 -41.66
C TYR A 519 6.82 -1.39 -42.98
N VAL A 520 7.90 -2.17 -42.96
CA VAL A 520 8.60 -2.63 -44.17
C VAL A 520 8.74 -4.14 -44.16
N GLU A 521 8.51 -4.73 -45.33
CA GLU A 521 8.82 -6.11 -45.65
C GLU A 521 9.70 -6.17 -46.89
N TYR A 522 10.74 -6.99 -46.86
CA TYR A 522 11.65 -7.17 -47.98
C TYR A 522 12.10 -8.61 -48.08
N LYS A 523 11.79 -9.26 -49.20
CA LYS A 523 12.35 -10.57 -49.55
C LYS A 523 13.65 -10.35 -50.31
N ASP A 524 14.78 -10.69 -49.70
CA ASP A 524 16.09 -10.49 -50.30
C ASP A 524 16.36 -11.57 -51.36
N PRO A 525 16.56 -11.20 -52.65
CA PRO A 525 16.81 -12.16 -53.71
C PRO A 525 18.17 -12.86 -53.59
N LYS A 526 19.11 -12.34 -52.77
CA LYS A 526 20.46 -12.90 -52.63
C LYS A 526 20.50 -14.09 -51.68
N ASP A 527 19.83 -14.00 -50.54
CA ASP A 527 19.82 -15.04 -49.51
C ASP A 527 18.46 -15.77 -49.41
N GLY A 528 17.41 -15.25 -50.05
CA GLY A 528 16.07 -15.83 -50.06
C GLY A 528 15.26 -15.57 -48.78
N ASN A 529 15.80 -14.83 -47.81
CA ASN A 529 15.17 -14.53 -46.53
C ASN A 529 14.15 -13.39 -46.65
N THR A 530 13.16 -13.40 -45.75
CA THR A 530 12.24 -12.27 -45.59
C THR A 530 12.66 -11.43 -44.39
N TYR A 531 12.81 -10.13 -44.61
CA TYR A 531 13.14 -9.14 -43.61
C TYR A 531 11.91 -8.31 -43.26
N LYS A 532 11.64 -8.10 -41.97
CA LYS A 532 10.47 -7.36 -41.47
C LYS A 532 10.87 -6.34 -40.40
N MET A 533 10.22 -5.18 -40.39
CA MET A 533 10.48 -4.13 -39.40
C MET A 533 9.26 -3.23 -39.22
N TRP A 534 8.93 -2.93 -37.96
CA TRP A 534 7.91 -1.94 -37.55
C TRP A 534 8.62 -0.73 -36.98
N LEU A 535 8.44 0.43 -37.58
CA LEU A 535 9.28 1.60 -37.34
C LEU A 535 8.81 2.39 -36.13
N GLU A 536 9.79 2.91 -35.40
CA GLU A 536 9.61 4.13 -34.62
C GLU A 536 10.02 5.31 -35.49
N ASP A 537 9.14 6.30 -35.61
CA ASP A 537 9.31 7.50 -36.40
C ASP A 537 8.57 8.68 -35.76
N ALA A 538 8.60 9.85 -36.40
CA ALA A 538 7.89 11.03 -35.91
C ALA A 538 6.37 10.78 -35.74
N THR A 539 5.74 9.98 -36.61
CA THR A 539 4.31 9.69 -36.56
C THR A 539 3.98 8.76 -35.41
N SER A 540 4.73 7.66 -35.22
CA SER A 540 4.51 6.76 -34.08
C SER A 540 4.75 7.51 -32.77
N MET A 541 5.81 8.33 -32.69
CA MET A 541 6.14 9.09 -31.50
C MET A 541 5.09 10.15 -31.16
N GLN A 542 4.54 10.87 -32.15
CA GLN A 542 3.41 11.79 -31.94
C GLN A 542 2.22 11.08 -31.31
N LYS A 543 1.88 9.88 -31.81
CA LYS A 543 0.76 9.08 -31.28
C LYS A 543 1.04 8.59 -29.85
N ARG A 544 2.28 8.23 -29.51
CA ARG A 544 2.68 7.86 -28.15
C ARG A 544 2.56 9.03 -27.19
N VAL A 545 3.11 10.19 -27.55
CA VAL A 545 3.09 11.39 -26.71
C VAL A 545 1.65 11.89 -26.52
N ALA A 546 0.76 11.72 -27.49
CA ALA A 546 -0.66 12.00 -27.33
C ALA A 546 -1.34 11.17 -26.22
N LEU A 547 -0.80 10.00 -25.85
CA LEU A 547 -1.30 9.23 -24.70
C LEU A 547 -1.01 9.93 -23.36
N VAL A 548 0.07 10.72 -23.28
CA VAL A 548 0.41 11.49 -22.07
C VAL A 548 -0.69 12.49 -21.77
N GLU A 549 -1.16 13.22 -22.77
CA GLU A 549 -2.27 14.16 -22.64
C GLU A 549 -3.58 13.41 -22.37
N LYS A 550 -3.89 12.40 -23.20
CA LYS A 550 -5.14 11.62 -23.10
C LYS A 550 -5.40 11.03 -21.72
N TYR A 551 -4.35 10.56 -21.05
CA TYR A 551 -4.43 9.94 -19.73
C TYR A 551 -3.90 10.83 -18.60
N ASN A 552 -3.56 12.09 -18.88
CA ASN A 552 -2.97 13.03 -17.93
C ASN A 552 -1.74 12.46 -17.18
N LEU A 553 -0.86 11.77 -17.91
CA LEU A 553 0.34 11.15 -17.35
C LEU A 553 1.34 12.21 -16.86
N ALA A 554 2.29 11.82 -16.01
CA ALA A 554 3.37 12.69 -15.53
C ALA A 554 4.34 13.10 -16.65
N GLY A 555 4.48 12.28 -17.70
CA GLY A 555 5.41 12.52 -18.79
C GLY A 555 5.77 11.28 -19.60
N VAL A 556 6.94 11.32 -20.23
CA VAL A 556 7.56 10.21 -20.97
C VAL A 556 8.92 9.85 -20.41
N ALA A 557 9.32 8.60 -20.63
CA ALA A 557 10.65 8.08 -20.38
C ALA A 557 11.15 7.34 -21.63
N ALA A 558 12.23 7.80 -22.25
CA ALA A 558 12.66 7.30 -23.56
C ALA A 558 13.86 6.35 -23.47
N TRP A 559 13.73 5.17 -24.08
CA TRP A 559 14.80 4.17 -24.19
C TRP A 559 15.35 4.10 -25.62
N ARG A 560 16.55 4.59 -25.89
CA ARG A 560 17.45 5.31 -24.98
C ARG A 560 18.24 6.35 -25.76
N ARG A 561 18.89 7.27 -25.04
CA ARG A 561 19.68 8.34 -25.67
C ARG A 561 20.72 7.78 -26.65
N GLY A 562 20.81 8.41 -27.82
CA GLY A 562 21.69 8.01 -28.91
C GLY A 562 21.08 7.01 -29.89
N TYR A 563 19.87 6.51 -29.64
CA TYR A 563 19.16 5.63 -30.58
C TYR A 563 18.18 6.40 -31.48
N GLU A 564 17.81 7.61 -31.09
CA GLU A 564 16.92 8.49 -31.82
C GLU A 564 17.55 9.12 -33.06
N VAL A 565 16.70 9.71 -33.90
CA VAL A 565 17.10 10.78 -34.82
C VAL A 565 16.77 12.15 -34.21
N PRO A 566 17.55 13.22 -34.48
CA PRO A 566 17.42 14.49 -33.75
C PRO A 566 16.01 15.11 -33.76
N GLU A 567 15.24 14.93 -34.83
CA GLU A 567 13.87 15.45 -34.97
C GLU A 567 12.88 14.91 -33.92
N ILE A 568 13.15 13.74 -33.34
CA ILE A 568 12.25 13.10 -32.37
C ILE A 568 12.17 13.88 -31.06
N TRP A 569 13.24 14.58 -30.68
CA TRP A 569 13.21 15.44 -29.51
C TRP A 569 12.19 16.58 -29.67
N ASN A 570 12.12 17.17 -30.86
CA ASN A 570 11.11 18.21 -31.14
C ASN A 570 9.70 17.63 -31.12
N VAL A 571 9.49 16.44 -31.69
CA VAL A 571 8.20 15.76 -31.65
C VAL A 571 7.71 15.54 -30.22
N ILE A 572 8.59 15.07 -29.33
CA ILE A 572 8.25 14.85 -27.92
C ILE A 572 7.97 16.20 -27.24
N ASN A 573 8.88 17.17 -27.40
CA ASN A 573 8.75 18.48 -26.79
C ASN A 573 7.45 19.19 -27.20
N GLU A 574 7.12 19.22 -28.49
CA GLU A 574 5.88 19.81 -28.98
C GLU A 574 4.66 19.06 -28.45
N GLY A 575 4.68 17.73 -28.46
CA GLY A 575 3.57 16.93 -27.97
C GLY A 575 3.29 17.11 -26.47
N LEU A 576 4.34 17.22 -25.65
CA LEU A 576 4.19 17.44 -24.20
C LEU A 576 3.74 18.85 -23.81
N ASN A 577 3.93 19.83 -24.71
CA ASN A 577 3.57 21.23 -24.49
C ASN A 577 2.25 21.62 -25.18
N LYS A 578 1.56 20.70 -25.85
CA LYS A 578 0.21 20.95 -26.37
C LYS A 578 -0.75 21.13 -25.19
N LYS A 579 -1.54 22.21 -25.26
CA LYS A 579 -2.54 22.60 -24.25
C LYS A 579 -3.93 22.23 -24.69
#